data_AF-A0A067MQQ3-F1
#
_entry.id   AF-A0A067MQQ3-F1
#
_cell.length_a   1.000
_cell.length_b   1.000
_cell.length_c   1.000
_cell.angle_alpha   90.00
_cell.angle_beta   90.00
_cell.angle_gamma   90.00
#
_symmetry.space_group_name_H-M   'P 1'
#
loop_
_entity.id
_entity.type
_entity.pdbx_description
1 polymer ?
#
loop_
_entity_poly.entity_id
_entity_poly.type
_entity_poly.pdbx_seq_one_letter_code
_entity_poly.pdbx_strand_id
1 'polypeptide(L)'
;MAARGSGQVQPEPTSGPSGPPGSPDHSAPPADQGPADPDNSGSYYFIRYHPSSGLEDVTIPIESGPELCAFEDEDSTAGPYDGPIPPWEPFPTLQDFEFAEFAAKAELKNAHVDELLLKMRSSWASDVHITMRNAANVREAWDQVASIYPKFAKKEFSVSYESATTGGLFSQDFEIHAASALDWIKGVGKDRGLAKDFDWFPMRKFKCENGVEVHFV
;
A
#
# COMPACT_ATOMS: atom_id res chain seq x y z
N MET A 1 -43.53 14.09 -63.56
CA MET A 1 -43.50 12.62 -63.31
C MET A 1 -43.03 12.45 -61.87
N ALA A 2 -43.92 12.28 -60.88
CA ALA A 2 -44.54 11.02 -60.43
C ALA A 2 -43.48 9.95 -60.12
N ALA A 3 -43.39 9.28 -58.96
CA ALA A 3 -44.34 9.04 -57.87
C ALA A 3 -43.57 8.65 -56.56
N ARG A 4 -44.09 9.05 -55.38
CA ARG A 4 -44.66 8.22 -54.28
C ARG A 4 -43.77 7.13 -53.64
N GLY A 5 -43.66 7.21 -52.31
CA GLY A 5 -43.23 6.14 -51.42
C GLY A 5 -43.39 6.54 -49.95
N SER A 6 -44.64 6.71 -49.51
CA SER A 6 -44.99 6.93 -48.10
C SER A 6 -44.90 5.63 -47.31
N GLY A 7 -44.21 5.65 -46.17
CA GLY A 7 -44.28 4.64 -45.13
C GLY A 7 -44.66 5.30 -43.80
N GLN A 8 -45.94 5.20 -43.45
CA GLN A 8 -46.48 5.49 -42.12
C GLN A 8 -46.03 4.40 -41.14
N VAL A 9 -45.60 4.79 -39.94
CA VAL A 9 -45.75 3.96 -38.74
C VAL A 9 -46.41 4.82 -37.67
N GLN A 10 -47.53 4.32 -37.14
CA GLN A 10 -48.37 4.93 -36.11
C GLN A 10 -47.66 5.06 -34.75
N PRO A 11 -48.12 5.97 -33.89
CA PRO A 11 -47.75 6.03 -32.48
C PRO A 11 -48.71 5.18 -31.63
N GLU A 12 -48.20 4.49 -30.61
CA GLU A 12 -48.99 3.79 -29.59
C GLU A 12 -48.26 3.81 -28.24
N PRO A 13 -48.93 3.56 -27.10
CA PRO A 13 -49.43 4.62 -26.23
C PRO A 13 -48.67 4.75 -24.91
N THR A 14 -48.77 5.95 -24.33
CA THR A 14 -48.44 6.29 -22.95
C THR A 14 -49.01 5.29 -21.94
N SER A 15 -48.15 4.67 -21.14
CA SER A 15 -48.51 4.06 -19.85
C SER A 15 -47.78 4.84 -18.74
N GLY A 16 -48.50 5.21 -17.69
CA GLY A 16 -48.08 6.10 -16.63
C GLY A 16 -46.99 5.56 -15.67
N PRO A 17 -46.67 6.33 -14.61
CA PRO A 17 -45.47 6.15 -13.82
C PRO A 17 -45.58 4.98 -12.86
N SER A 18 -44.71 3.99 -13.03
CA SER A 18 -44.39 3.01 -11.99
C SER A 18 -43.64 3.73 -10.87
N GLY A 19 -44.28 3.87 -9.71
CA GLY A 19 -43.62 4.39 -8.50
C GLY A 19 -42.42 3.52 -8.09
N PRO A 20 -41.44 4.08 -7.37
CA PRO A 20 -40.29 3.32 -6.92
C PRO A 20 -40.74 2.22 -5.94
N PRO A 21 -40.24 0.98 -6.07
CA PRO A 21 -40.39 0.00 -5.01
C PRO A 21 -39.66 0.52 -3.78
N GLY A 22 -40.35 0.43 -2.63
CA GLY A 22 -39.90 0.96 -1.35
C GLY A 22 -38.48 0.52 -1.00
N SER A 23 -37.73 1.47 -0.45
CA SER A 23 -36.43 1.25 0.18
C SER A 23 -36.50 0.03 1.10
N PRO A 24 -35.60 -0.95 0.98
CA PRO A 24 -35.43 -1.92 2.04
C PRO A 24 -34.97 -1.17 3.29
N ASP A 25 -35.76 -1.35 4.34
CA ASP A 25 -35.51 -0.91 5.69
C ASP A 25 -34.08 -1.33 6.09
N HIS A 26 -33.16 -0.37 6.18
CA HIS A 26 -31.85 -0.60 6.80
C HIS A 26 -32.07 -0.72 8.31
N SER A 27 -32.68 -1.82 8.73
CA SER A 27 -32.54 -2.29 10.10
C SER A 27 -31.05 -2.50 10.34
N ALA A 28 -30.47 -1.67 11.20
CA ALA A 28 -29.14 -1.91 11.73
C ALA A 28 -29.07 -3.36 12.23
N PRO A 29 -27.99 -4.11 11.94
CA PRO A 29 -27.85 -5.44 12.50
C PRO A 29 -27.89 -5.31 14.03
N PRO A 30 -28.58 -6.23 14.73
CA PRO A 30 -28.60 -6.23 16.19
C PRO A 30 -27.16 -6.26 16.69
N ALA A 31 -26.88 -5.46 17.72
CA ALA A 31 -25.62 -5.55 18.45
C ALA A 31 -25.47 -6.99 18.93
N ASP A 32 -24.62 -7.73 18.23
CA ASP A 32 -24.29 -9.12 18.52
C ASP A 32 -23.43 -9.09 19.78
N GLN A 33 -24.12 -9.15 20.92
CA GLN A 33 -23.52 -9.27 22.25
C GLN A 33 -22.68 -10.55 22.22
N GLY A 34 -21.35 -10.37 22.17
CA GLY A 34 -20.42 -11.47 22.34
C GLY A 34 -20.69 -12.19 23.67
N PRO A 35 -20.22 -13.45 23.81
CA PRO A 35 -20.43 -14.21 25.04
C PRO A 35 -19.92 -13.42 26.24
N ALA A 36 -20.83 -13.01 27.12
CA ALA A 36 -20.51 -12.35 28.37
C ALA A 36 -19.89 -13.39 29.30
N ASP A 37 -18.57 -13.40 29.39
CA ASP A 37 -17.86 -14.17 30.40
C ASP A 37 -18.06 -13.48 31.76
N PRO A 38 -18.68 -14.14 32.76
CA PRO A 38 -19.15 -13.47 33.97
C PRO A 38 -18.04 -13.12 34.98
N ASP A 39 -16.77 -13.43 34.69
CA ASP A 39 -15.66 -13.25 35.64
C ASP A 39 -14.74 -12.05 35.34
N ASN A 40 -14.97 -11.31 34.25
CA ASN A 40 -14.09 -10.22 33.85
C ASN A 40 -14.63 -8.84 34.26
N SER A 41 -14.47 -8.49 35.54
CA SER A 41 -14.79 -7.15 36.07
C SER A 41 -13.78 -6.06 35.67
N GLY A 42 -12.77 -6.41 34.85
CA GLY A 42 -11.74 -5.51 34.36
C GLY A 42 -12.00 -4.99 32.95
N SER A 43 -11.29 -3.94 32.57
CA SER A 43 -11.28 -3.47 31.18
C SER A 43 -10.37 -4.36 30.32
N TYR A 44 -10.82 -4.74 29.13
CA TYR A 44 -10.08 -5.62 28.19
C TYR A 44 -10.26 -5.15 26.75
N TYR A 45 -9.39 -5.60 25.85
CA TYR A 45 -9.59 -5.48 24.40
C TYR A 45 -10.18 -6.77 23.86
N PHE A 46 -11.14 -6.66 22.95
CA PHE A 46 -11.76 -7.79 22.27
C PHE A 46 -11.55 -7.64 20.76
N ILE A 47 -11.06 -8.69 20.11
CA ILE A 47 -10.80 -8.73 18.68
C ILE A 47 -11.73 -9.76 18.06
N ARG A 48 -12.64 -9.30 17.20
CA ARG A 48 -13.52 -10.17 16.41
C ARG A 48 -12.99 -10.28 14.99
N TYR A 49 -12.61 -11.48 14.58
CA TYR A 49 -12.16 -11.73 13.21
C TYR A 49 -13.34 -11.95 12.27
N HIS A 50 -13.15 -11.68 10.98
CA HIS A 50 -14.18 -12.02 9.99
C HIS A 50 -14.33 -13.55 9.87
N PRO A 51 -15.55 -14.10 9.72
CA PRO A 51 -15.77 -15.55 9.66
C PRO A 51 -14.99 -16.29 8.57
N SER A 52 -14.63 -15.59 7.49
CA SER A 52 -13.81 -16.17 6.41
C SER A 52 -12.34 -16.38 6.76
N SER A 53 -11.86 -15.83 7.88
CA SER A 53 -10.48 -16.03 8.34
C SER A 53 -10.27 -17.41 8.96
N GLY A 54 -11.33 -18.02 9.51
CA GLY A 54 -11.22 -19.25 10.30
C GLY A 54 -10.52 -19.06 11.66
N LEU A 55 -10.22 -17.82 12.05
CA LEU A 55 -9.59 -17.49 13.32
C LEU A 55 -10.65 -17.30 14.41
N GLU A 56 -10.29 -17.64 15.65
CA GLU A 56 -11.13 -17.43 16.83
C GLU A 56 -11.03 -16.00 17.35
N ASP A 57 -12.08 -15.53 18.02
CA ASP A 57 -12.10 -14.21 18.64
C ASP A 57 -11.14 -14.17 19.84
N VAL A 58 -10.39 -13.07 19.97
CA VAL A 58 -9.31 -12.93 20.96
C VAL A 58 -9.69 -11.90 22.03
N THR A 59 -9.48 -12.25 23.30
CA THR A 59 -9.64 -11.34 24.45
C THR A 59 -8.28 -11.03 25.08
N ILE A 60 -7.91 -9.76 25.14
CA ILE A 60 -6.62 -9.29 25.68
C ILE A 60 -6.88 -8.45 26.94
N PRO A 61 -6.57 -8.93 28.15
CA PRO A 61 -6.74 -8.14 29.37
C PRO A 61 -5.78 -6.93 29.38
N ILE A 62 -6.26 -5.74 29.77
CA ILE A 62 -5.44 -4.49 29.75
C ILE A 62 -4.23 -4.55 30.69
N GLU A 63 -4.31 -5.33 31.77
CA GLU A 63 -3.21 -5.49 32.72
C GLU A 63 -2.09 -6.41 32.23
N SER A 64 -2.32 -7.13 31.13
CA SER A 64 -1.30 -7.91 30.45
C SER A 64 -0.44 -6.95 29.65
N GLY A 65 0.84 -6.82 30.00
CA GLY A 65 1.82 -6.09 29.18
C GLY A 65 1.91 -6.65 27.75
N PRO A 66 2.76 -6.05 26.89
CA PRO A 66 2.84 -6.35 25.45
C PRO A 66 3.27 -7.79 25.07
N GLU A 67 3.36 -8.72 26.02
CA GLU A 67 3.75 -10.12 25.79
C GLU A 67 2.67 -10.97 25.10
N LEU A 68 1.38 -10.56 25.10
CA LEU A 68 0.28 -11.39 24.56
C LEU A 68 -0.09 -11.12 23.09
N CYS A 69 0.54 -10.16 22.41
CA CYS A 69 0.30 -9.94 20.97
C CYS A 69 1.32 -10.65 20.08
N ALA A 70 2.23 -11.45 20.66
CA ALA A 70 2.93 -12.46 19.88
C ALA A 70 1.89 -13.54 19.55
N PHE A 71 1.23 -13.40 18.40
CA PHE A 71 0.62 -14.55 17.77
C PHE A 71 1.74 -15.59 17.69
N GLU A 72 1.63 -16.66 18.46
CA GLU A 72 2.52 -17.79 18.32
C GLU A 72 2.35 -18.25 16.87
N ASP A 73 3.43 -18.13 16.10
CA ASP A 73 3.52 -18.56 14.71
C ASP A 73 3.31 -20.09 14.64
N GLU A 74 2.09 -20.56 14.87
CA GLU A 74 1.73 -21.94 14.60
C GLU A 74 1.52 -22.09 13.09
N ASP A 75 2.58 -22.62 12.46
CA ASP A 75 2.53 -23.43 11.25
C ASP A 75 2.00 -22.73 9.99
N SER A 76 2.62 -21.59 9.64
CA SER A 76 2.66 -21.21 8.23
C SER A 76 3.70 -22.08 7.53
N THR A 77 3.25 -23.12 6.82
CA THR A 77 4.01 -23.92 5.84
C THR A 77 4.49 -23.10 4.64
N ALA A 78 5.02 -21.90 4.85
CA ALA A 78 5.85 -21.20 3.90
C ALA A 78 7.24 -21.85 3.92
N GLY A 79 7.87 -22.00 2.76
CA GLY A 79 9.19 -22.64 2.62
C GLY A 79 10.29 -22.02 3.51
N PRO A 80 11.52 -22.56 3.46
CA PRO A 80 12.60 -22.15 4.36
C PRO A 80 12.72 -20.62 4.43
N TYR A 81 12.50 -20.10 5.64
CA TYR A 81 12.66 -18.68 5.95
C TYR A 81 14.16 -18.38 6.01
N ASP A 82 14.71 -17.87 4.91
CA ASP A 82 16.09 -17.37 4.80
C ASP A 82 16.25 -16.02 5.52
N GLY A 83 15.87 -15.93 6.80
CA GLY A 83 16.05 -14.74 7.63
C GLY A 83 15.45 -13.43 7.08
N PRO A 84 15.75 -12.29 7.72
CA PRO A 84 15.43 -10.98 7.16
C PRO A 84 16.32 -10.74 5.94
N ILE A 85 15.70 -10.42 4.80
CA ILE A 85 16.42 -9.89 3.63
C ILE A 85 17.20 -8.65 4.09
N PRO A 86 18.52 -8.56 3.85
CA PRO A 86 19.28 -7.40 4.26
C PRO A 86 18.73 -6.12 3.62
N PRO A 87 18.68 -5.00 4.36
CA PRO A 87 18.06 -3.76 3.86
C PRO A 87 18.82 -3.12 2.69
N TRP A 88 20.04 -3.59 2.41
CA TRP A 88 20.85 -3.15 1.27
C TRP A 88 20.66 -4.02 0.03
N GLU A 89 19.84 -5.09 0.04
CA GLU A 89 19.50 -5.77 -1.22
C GLU A 89 18.76 -4.82 -2.18
N PRO A 90 19.01 -4.91 -3.50
CA PRO A 90 19.73 -5.95 -4.24
C PRO A 90 21.25 -5.70 -4.36
N PHE A 91 21.83 -4.75 -3.62
CA PHE A 91 23.28 -4.55 -3.65
C PHE A 91 24.00 -5.76 -3.03
N PRO A 92 25.10 -6.25 -3.62
CA PRO A 92 25.81 -7.43 -3.11
C PRO A 92 26.33 -7.28 -1.68
N THR A 93 26.67 -6.04 -1.28
CA THR A 93 27.19 -5.71 0.05
C THR A 93 26.64 -4.37 0.52
N LEU A 94 26.67 -4.14 1.83
CA LEU A 94 26.34 -2.83 2.41
C LEU A 94 27.26 -1.73 1.85
N GLN A 95 28.56 -2.01 1.69
CA GLN A 95 29.53 -1.05 1.16
C GLN A 95 29.23 -0.69 -0.30
N ASP A 96 28.72 -1.63 -1.09
CA ASP A 96 28.26 -1.34 -2.45
C ASP A 96 27.05 -0.39 -2.43
N PHE A 97 26.08 -0.63 -1.55
CA PHE A 97 24.93 0.28 -1.37
C PHE A 97 25.37 1.68 -0.94
N GLU A 98 26.18 1.80 0.12
CA GLU A 98 26.65 3.09 0.64
C GLU A 98 27.41 3.89 -0.41
N PHE A 99 28.28 3.21 -1.18
CA PHE A 99 29.00 3.84 -2.27
C PHE A 99 28.07 4.30 -3.39
N ALA A 100 27.12 3.45 -3.80
CA ALA A 100 26.14 3.79 -4.84
C ALA A 100 25.25 4.96 -4.42
N GLU A 101 24.81 4.98 -3.16
CA GLU A 101 24.01 6.05 -2.57
C GLU A 101 24.80 7.36 -2.54
N PHE A 102 26.06 7.33 -2.09
CA PHE A 102 26.95 8.48 -2.11
C PHE A 102 27.14 9.02 -3.54
N ALA A 103 27.43 8.14 -4.51
CA ALA A 103 27.63 8.54 -5.90
C ALA A 103 26.38 9.19 -6.51
N ALA A 104 25.19 8.69 -6.18
CA ALA A 104 23.92 9.26 -6.60
C ALA A 104 23.66 10.62 -5.94
N LYS A 105 23.81 10.74 -4.61
CA LYS A 105 23.64 11.99 -3.86
C LYS A 105 24.61 13.09 -4.29
N ALA A 106 25.83 12.72 -4.65
CA ALA A 106 26.86 13.65 -5.13
C ALA A 106 26.77 13.90 -6.65
N GLU A 107 25.75 13.36 -7.34
CA GLU A 107 25.52 13.50 -8.78
C GLU A 107 26.77 13.18 -9.62
N LEU A 108 27.52 12.13 -9.23
CA LEU A 108 28.76 11.79 -9.90
C LEU A 108 28.48 11.27 -11.31
N LYS A 109 29.21 11.84 -12.28
CA LYS A 109 29.24 11.33 -13.65
C LYS A 109 29.89 9.95 -13.67
N ASN A 110 29.47 9.09 -14.59
CA ASN A 110 30.04 7.75 -14.77
C ASN A 110 31.56 7.73 -14.80
N ALA A 111 32.18 8.65 -15.56
CA ALA A 111 33.63 8.70 -15.67
C ALA A 111 34.31 8.90 -14.30
N HIS A 112 33.71 9.71 -13.41
CA HIS A 112 34.22 9.91 -12.06
C HIS A 112 33.99 8.69 -11.17
N VAL A 113 32.86 8.00 -11.31
CA VAL A 113 32.58 6.76 -10.58
C VAL A 113 33.59 5.68 -10.98
N ASP A 114 33.83 5.49 -12.28
CA ASP A 114 34.82 4.55 -12.81
C ASP A 114 36.23 4.88 -12.30
N GLU A 115 36.61 6.15 -12.35
CA GLU A 115 37.91 6.62 -11.86
C GLU A 115 38.07 6.39 -10.36
N LEU A 116 37.04 6.68 -9.57
CA LEU A 116 37.06 6.51 -8.11
C LEU A 116 37.18 5.03 -7.73
N LEU A 117 36.38 4.15 -8.34
CA LEU A 117 36.45 2.71 -8.14
C LEU A 117 37.83 2.14 -8.51
N LEU A 118 38.40 2.60 -9.62
CA LEU A 118 39.75 2.22 -10.05
C LEU A 118 40.82 2.68 -9.06
N LYS A 119 40.73 3.91 -8.58
CA LYS A 119 41.71 4.50 -7.64
C LYS A 119 41.67 3.84 -6.27
N MET A 120 40.47 3.59 -5.74
CA MET A 120 40.28 2.88 -4.46
C MET A 120 40.96 1.51 -4.49
N ARG A 121 40.81 0.76 -5.59
CA ARG A 121 41.36 -0.59 -5.73
C ARG A 121 42.85 -0.66 -6.06
N SER A 122 43.44 0.44 -6.53
CA SER A 122 44.83 0.45 -7.00
C SER A 122 45.79 0.99 -5.96
N SER A 123 45.61 2.24 -5.53
CA SER A 123 46.63 2.97 -4.78
C SER A 123 46.09 3.72 -3.57
N TRP A 124 44.78 3.93 -3.48
CA TRP A 124 44.18 4.73 -2.41
C TRP A 124 43.80 3.91 -1.18
N ALA A 125 43.52 2.62 -1.34
CA ALA A 125 43.17 1.73 -0.24
C ALA A 125 43.72 0.32 -0.47
N SER A 126 44.01 -0.38 0.62
CA SER A 126 44.52 -1.75 0.61
C SER A 126 43.46 -2.81 0.93
N ASP A 127 42.34 -2.40 1.52
CA ASP A 127 41.24 -3.28 1.92
C ASP A 127 39.90 -2.68 1.47
N VAL A 128 39.53 -2.97 0.21
CA VAL A 128 38.33 -2.43 -0.42
C VAL A 128 37.26 -3.51 -0.48
N HIS A 129 36.19 -3.33 0.30
CA HIS A 129 35.05 -4.25 0.32
C HIS A 129 33.99 -3.94 -0.74
N ILE A 130 34.10 -2.82 -1.46
CA ILE A 130 33.22 -2.48 -2.59
C ILE A 130 33.48 -3.43 -3.75
N THR A 131 32.48 -4.22 -4.14
CA THR A 131 32.59 -5.27 -5.16
C THR A 131 32.31 -4.76 -6.58
N MET A 132 31.53 -3.67 -6.72
CA MET A 132 31.22 -3.03 -8.01
C MET A 132 32.49 -2.50 -8.70
N ARG A 133 32.63 -2.76 -10.01
CA ARG A 133 33.88 -2.47 -10.75
C ARG A 133 33.84 -1.19 -11.57
N ASN A 134 32.65 -0.72 -11.90
CA ASN A 134 32.41 0.40 -12.79
C ASN A 134 31.01 0.99 -12.55
N ALA A 135 30.75 2.13 -13.16
CA ALA A 135 29.48 2.83 -13.13
C ALA A 135 28.33 2.01 -13.72
N ALA A 136 28.62 1.06 -14.63
CA ALA A 136 27.58 0.19 -15.18
C ALA A 136 27.04 -0.78 -14.11
N ASN A 137 27.88 -1.35 -13.26
CA ASN A 137 27.43 -2.18 -12.13
C ASN A 137 26.60 -1.38 -11.12
N VAL A 138 27.02 -0.13 -10.84
CA VAL A 138 26.25 0.77 -9.96
C VAL A 138 24.86 1.03 -10.54
N ARG A 139 24.76 1.31 -11.84
CA ARG A 139 23.46 1.53 -12.51
C ARG A 139 22.61 0.27 -12.54
N GLU A 140 23.20 -0.87 -12.84
CA GLU A 140 22.49 -2.15 -12.85
C GLU A 140 21.86 -2.46 -11.49
N ALA A 141 22.58 -2.20 -10.39
CA ALA A 141 22.02 -2.33 -9.05
C ALA A 141 20.85 -1.36 -8.82
N TRP A 142 20.97 -0.10 -9.24
CA TRP A 142 19.86 0.87 -9.17
C TRP A 142 18.66 0.48 -10.05
N ASP A 143 18.89 -0.10 -11.23
CA ASP A 143 17.83 -0.56 -12.11
C ASP A 143 17.07 -1.74 -11.49
N GLN A 144 17.78 -2.63 -10.80
CA GLN A 144 17.17 -3.71 -10.01
C GLN A 144 16.32 -3.12 -8.87
N VAL A 145 16.85 -2.17 -8.09
CA VAL A 145 16.09 -1.43 -7.06
C VAL A 145 14.82 -0.81 -7.67
N ALA A 146 14.96 -0.07 -8.76
CA ALA A 146 13.86 0.61 -9.44
C ALA A 146 12.81 -0.35 -10.01
N SER A 147 13.15 -1.63 -10.21
CA SER A 147 12.21 -2.67 -10.63
C SER A 147 11.34 -3.18 -9.48
N ILE A 148 11.83 -3.09 -8.24
CA ILE A 148 11.13 -3.54 -7.03
C ILE A 148 10.15 -2.46 -6.56
N TYR A 149 10.55 -1.19 -6.62
CA TYR A 149 9.72 -0.09 -6.16
C TYR A 149 8.67 0.33 -7.20
N PRO A 150 7.48 0.79 -6.76
CA PRO A 150 6.48 1.33 -7.66
C PRO A 150 7.02 2.50 -8.47
N LYS A 151 6.84 2.44 -9.79
CA LYS A 151 7.28 3.50 -10.70
C LYS A 151 6.40 4.73 -10.53
N PHE A 152 7.04 5.89 -10.44
CA PHE A 152 6.34 7.17 -10.55
C PHE A 152 5.97 7.40 -12.01
N ALA A 153 4.70 7.75 -12.23
CA ALA A 153 4.21 8.15 -13.54
C ALA A 153 4.10 9.66 -13.60
N LYS A 154 4.68 10.26 -14.64
CA LYS A 154 4.43 11.66 -14.98
C LYS A 154 2.97 11.79 -15.44
N LYS A 155 2.23 12.72 -14.82
CA LYS A 155 0.88 13.08 -15.20
C LYS A 155 0.80 14.59 -15.39
N GLU A 156 0.12 14.99 -16.44
CA GLU A 156 -0.16 16.40 -16.73
C GLU A 156 -1.66 16.62 -16.59
N PHE A 157 -2.06 17.70 -15.93
CA PHE A 157 -3.45 18.12 -15.89
C PHE A 157 -3.56 19.63 -16.03
N SER A 158 -4.57 20.06 -16.77
CA SER A 158 -4.88 21.46 -17.00
C SER A 158 -6.02 21.87 -16.09
N VAL A 159 -5.84 22.95 -15.33
CA VAL A 159 -6.92 23.57 -14.55
C VAL A 159 -7.24 24.91 -15.17
N SER A 160 -8.51 25.09 -15.55
CA SER A 160 -9.02 26.39 -15.98
C SER A 160 -9.76 27.05 -14.82
N TYR A 161 -9.43 28.31 -14.53
CA TYR A 161 -10.09 29.11 -13.51
C TYR A 161 -10.32 30.53 -14.01
N GLU A 162 -11.39 31.16 -13.52
CA GLU A 162 -11.70 32.55 -13.82
C GLU A 162 -10.88 33.47 -12.93
N SER A 163 -10.16 34.42 -13.53
CA SER A 163 -9.43 35.43 -12.76
C SER A 163 -10.41 36.46 -12.19
N ALA A 164 -10.49 36.53 -10.87
CA ALA A 164 -11.29 37.55 -10.17
C ALA A 164 -10.89 39.00 -10.51
N THR A 165 -9.66 39.20 -11.01
CA THR A 165 -9.10 40.52 -11.29
C THR A 165 -9.30 40.98 -12.72
N THR A 166 -9.35 40.04 -13.67
CA THR A 166 -9.40 40.33 -15.12
C THR A 166 -10.63 39.78 -15.84
N GLY A 167 -11.46 38.97 -15.16
CA GLY A 167 -12.67 38.36 -15.73
C GLY A 167 -12.39 37.39 -16.90
N GLY A 168 -11.13 37.07 -17.16
CA GLY A 168 -10.70 36.15 -18.20
C GLY A 168 -10.57 34.73 -17.65
N LEU A 169 -10.85 33.75 -18.51
CA LEU A 169 -10.57 32.35 -18.23
C LEU A 169 -9.06 32.10 -18.42
N PHE A 170 -8.37 31.69 -17.36
CA PHE A 170 -6.96 31.30 -17.42
C PHE A 170 -6.87 29.77 -17.35
N SER A 171 -6.06 29.18 -18.21
CA SER A 171 -5.71 27.76 -18.12
C SER A 171 -4.26 27.62 -17.72
N GLN A 172 -3.99 26.80 -16.73
CA GLN A 172 -2.65 26.47 -16.27
C GLN A 172 -2.44 24.96 -16.30
N ASP A 173 -1.32 24.56 -16.88
CA ASP A 173 -0.89 23.17 -16.93
C ASP A 173 0.02 22.87 -15.74
N PHE A 174 -0.27 21.77 -15.06
CA PHE A 174 0.52 21.27 -13.95
C PHE A 174 1.09 19.90 -14.29
N GLU A 175 2.39 19.76 -14.08
CA GLU A 175 3.07 18.47 -14.13
C GLU A 175 3.21 17.91 -12.71
N ILE A 176 2.76 16.68 -12.49
CA ILE A 176 2.97 15.95 -11.25
C ILE A 176 3.60 14.59 -11.52
N HIS A 177 4.45 14.15 -10.61
CA HIS A 177 4.99 12.79 -10.58
C HIS A 177 4.27 12.02 -9.48
N ALA A 178 3.43 11.06 -9.86
CA ALA A 178 2.60 10.33 -8.91
C ALA A 178 2.79 8.82 -9.06
N ALA A 179 2.94 8.13 -7.92
CA ALA A 179 2.84 6.68 -7.84
C ALA A 179 1.42 6.28 -7.39
N SER A 180 0.94 5.13 -7.86
CA SER A 180 -0.34 4.57 -7.42
C SER A 180 -0.20 4.05 -6.00
N ALA A 181 -0.98 4.60 -5.07
CA ALA A 181 -0.99 4.15 -3.68
C ALA A 181 -1.32 2.66 -3.57
N LEU A 182 -2.23 2.16 -4.43
CA LEU A 182 -2.58 0.75 -4.47
C LEU A 182 -1.41 -0.12 -4.95
N ASP A 183 -0.63 0.33 -5.94
CA ASP A 183 0.52 -0.44 -6.42
C ASP A 183 1.66 -0.42 -5.39
N TRP A 184 1.79 0.67 -4.62
CA TRP A 184 2.67 0.72 -3.47
C TRP A 184 2.25 -0.25 -2.37
N ILE A 185 0.98 -0.24 -1.96
CA ILE A 185 0.46 -1.19 -0.96
C ILE A 185 0.65 -2.64 -1.42
N LYS A 186 0.37 -2.94 -2.70
CA LYS A 186 0.62 -4.27 -3.28
C LYS A 186 2.10 -4.65 -3.27
N GLY A 187 3.00 -3.67 -3.44
CA GLY A 187 4.44 -3.88 -3.35
C GLY A 187 4.84 -4.23 -1.92
N VAL A 188 4.43 -3.42 -0.95
CA VAL A 188 4.73 -3.62 0.48
C VAL A 188 4.15 -4.94 0.98
N GLY A 189 2.91 -5.27 0.60
CA GLY A 189 2.29 -6.54 0.97
C GLY A 189 2.98 -7.79 0.40
N LYS A 190 3.82 -7.65 -0.63
CA LYS A 190 4.62 -8.75 -1.20
C LYS A 190 6.03 -8.82 -0.59
N ASP A 191 6.43 -7.80 0.15
CA ASP A 191 7.72 -7.78 0.82
C ASP A 191 7.71 -8.86 1.91
N ARG A 192 8.61 -9.84 1.81
CA ARG A 192 8.63 -10.99 2.75
C ARG A 192 9.01 -10.57 4.17
N GLY A 193 9.81 -9.53 4.33
CA GLY A 193 10.23 -9.03 5.63
C GLY A 193 9.09 -8.33 6.36
N LEU A 194 8.27 -7.58 5.62
CA LEU A 194 7.15 -6.82 6.17
C LEU A 194 5.84 -7.63 6.21
N ALA A 195 5.64 -8.60 5.31
CA ALA A 195 4.40 -9.36 5.20
C ALA A 195 3.97 -10.07 6.49
N LYS A 196 4.94 -10.46 7.33
CA LYS A 196 4.67 -11.06 8.66
C LYS A 196 4.08 -10.06 9.67
N ASP A 197 4.35 -8.78 9.49
CA ASP A 197 3.88 -7.71 10.36
C ASP A 197 2.52 -7.14 9.87
N PHE A 198 1.98 -7.65 8.75
CA PHE A 198 0.66 -7.28 8.25
C PHE A 198 -0.45 -8.12 8.89
N ASP A 199 -1.42 -7.41 9.47
CA ASP A 199 -2.73 -7.97 9.79
C ASP A 199 -3.53 -8.19 8.50
N TRP A 200 -3.38 -9.36 7.88
CA TRP A 200 -4.04 -9.70 6.61
C TRP A 200 -5.54 -9.89 6.72
N PHE A 201 -6.01 -10.32 7.89
CA PHE A 201 -7.41 -10.65 8.09
C PHE A 201 -8.18 -9.43 8.60
N PRO A 202 -9.32 -9.08 7.97
CA PRO A 202 -10.16 -8.03 8.49
C PRO A 202 -10.66 -8.41 9.88
N MET A 203 -10.45 -7.52 10.84
CA MET A 203 -10.86 -7.68 12.23
C MET A 203 -11.51 -6.39 12.75
N ARG A 204 -12.33 -6.53 13.79
CA ARG A 204 -12.87 -5.42 14.58
C ARG A 204 -12.25 -5.47 15.97
N LYS A 205 -11.76 -4.33 16.45
CA LYS A 205 -11.19 -4.17 17.79
C LYS A 205 -12.14 -3.36 18.66
N PHE A 206 -12.47 -3.89 19.82
CA PHE A 206 -13.33 -3.25 20.82
C PHE A 206 -12.54 -3.05 22.10
N LYS A 207 -12.78 -1.95 22.79
CA LYS A 207 -12.39 -1.82 24.19
C LYS A 207 -13.63 -2.10 25.03
N CYS A 208 -13.55 -3.13 25.86
CA CYS A 208 -14.62 -3.51 26.75
C CYS A 208 -14.35 -2.96 28.15
N GLU A 209 -15.33 -2.28 28.73
CA GLU A 209 -15.29 -1.83 30.13
C GLU A 209 -16.55 -2.36 30.82
N ASN A 210 -16.40 -3.15 31.89
CA ASN A 210 -17.51 -3.74 32.64
C ASN A 210 -18.51 -4.51 31.74
N GLY A 211 -17.99 -5.24 30.74
CA GLY A 211 -18.80 -6.01 29.78
C GLY A 211 -19.52 -5.18 28.70
N VAL A 212 -19.28 -3.87 28.63
CA VAL A 212 -19.81 -3.01 27.56
C VAL A 212 -18.75 -2.78 26.50
N GLU A 213 -19.05 -3.17 25.26
CA GLU A 213 -18.21 -2.96 24.09
C GLU A 213 -18.24 -1.48 23.65
N VAL A 214 -17.10 -0.79 23.72
CA VAL A 214 -16.88 0.52 23.12
C VAL A 214 -16.02 0.34 21.87
N HIS A 215 -16.59 0.62 20.71
CA HIS A 215 -15.90 0.49 19.43
C HIS A 215 -14.72 1.47 19.35
N PHE A 216 -13.50 0.96 19.10
CA PHE A 216 -12.38 1.79 18.69
C PHE A 216 -12.51 2.04 17.18
N VAL A 217 -12.51 3.32 16.76
CA VAL A 217 -12.41 3.70 15.34
C VAL A 217 -10.97 3.62 14.89
#